data_AF-A0A7X8LLI3-F1
#
_entry.id   AF-A0A7X8LLI3-F1
#
_cell.length_a   1.000
_cell.length_b   1.000
_cell.length_c   1.000
_cell.angle_alpha   90.00
_cell.angle_beta   90.00
_cell.angle_gamma   90.00
#
_symmetry.space_group_name_H-M   'P 1'
#
loop_
_entity.id
_entity.type
_entity.pdbx_description
1 polymer ?
#
loop_
_entity_poly.entity_id
_entity_poly.type
_entity_poly.pdbx_seq_one_letter_code
_entity_poly.pdbx_strand_id
1 'polypeptide(L)'
;MEKIQSGNELYEHFGKMNKINSVSHVYIPGKGIFKILFQEEDSPSILSEVESDHELRQMIEDSRAEYTAGDKTTTEQFLKSLSSDHFAK
;
A
#
# COMPACT_ATOMS: atom_id res chain seq x y z
N MET A 1 23.65 18.80 2.15
CA MET A 1 22.74 18.86 3.30
C MET A 1 22.10 20.23 3.29
N GLU A 2 20.80 20.30 3.05
CA GLU A 2 20.09 21.57 2.89
C GLU A 2 19.71 22.15 4.26
N LYS A 3 19.79 23.48 4.41
CA LYS A 3 19.39 24.17 5.64
C LYS A 3 17.96 24.70 5.45
N ILE A 4 17.04 24.20 6.25
CA ILE A 4 15.62 24.55 6.21
C ILE A 4 15.30 25.49 7.36
N GLN A 5 14.84 26.69 7.05
CA GLN A 5 14.57 27.80 7.97
C GLN A 5 13.08 27.99 8.25
N SER A 6 12.19 27.44 7.41
CA SER A 6 10.75 27.56 7.57
C SER A 6 10.00 26.28 7.16
N GLY A 7 8.73 26.18 7.58
CA GLY A 7 7.86 25.09 7.14
C GLY A 7 7.63 25.10 5.62
N ASN A 8 7.53 26.27 4.99
CA ASN A 8 7.34 26.38 3.55
C ASN A 8 8.54 25.81 2.78
N GLU A 9 9.77 26.11 3.22
CA GLU A 9 10.98 25.51 2.65
C GLU A 9 11.00 23.99 2.80
N LEU A 10 10.48 23.46 3.92
CA LEU A 10 10.35 22.01 4.10
C LEU A 10 9.34 21.38 3.12
N TYR A 11 8.20 22.04 2.88
CA TYR A 11 7.23 21.57 1.89
C TYR A 11 7.77 21.65 0.47
N GLU A 12 8.47 22.73 0.12
CA GLU A 12 9.16 22.85 -1.17
C GLU A 12 10.23 21.76 -1.33
N HIS A 13 10.92 21.39 -0.25
CA HIS A 13 11.87 20.29 -0.25
C HIS A 13 11.17 18.96 -0.55
N PHE A 14 10.06 18.66 0.13
CA PHE A 14 9.26 17.46 -0.14
C PHE A 14 8.77 17.41 -1.60
N GLY A 15 8.31 18.53 -2.16
CA GLY A 15 7.84 18.60 -3.54
C GLY A 15 8.92 18.34 -4.61
N LYS A 16 10.20 18.42 -4.24
CA LYS A 16 11.34 18.11 -5.13
C LYS A 16 11.80 16.64 -5.03
N MET A 17 11.26 15.87 -4.07
CA MET A 17 11.60 14.46 -3.88
C MET A 17 10.82 13.56 -4.86
N ASN A 18 11.46 12.47 -5.28
CA ASN A 18 10.96 11.43 -6.17
C ASN A 18 11.78 10.13 -5.93
N LYS A 19 11.48 9.07 -6.69
CA LYS A 19 12.18 7.77 -6.56
C LYS A 19 13.70 7.85 -6.70
N ILE A 20 14.21 8.75 -7.55
CA ILE A 20 15.63 8.89 -7.87
C ILE A 20 16.39 9.55 -6.70
N ASN A 21 15.75 10.50 -6.01
CA ASN A 21 16.32 11.21 -4.86
C ASN A 21 15.53 10.93 -3.57
N SER A 22 15.12 9.68 -3.39
CA SER A 22 14.23 9.24 -2.31
C SER A 22 14.81 9.39 -0.91
N VAL A 23 16.12 9.60 -0.77
CA VAL A 23 16.78 9.86 0.51
C VAL A 23 17.40 11.24 0.51
N SER A 24 17.02 12.07 1.48
CA SER A 24 17.56 13.42 1.66
C SER A 24 17.97 13.67 3.11
N HIS A 25 18.94 14.56 3.32
CA HIS A 25 19.37 15.03 4.64
C HIS A 25 19.19 16.54 4.72
N VAL A 26 18.41 16.98 5.72
CA VAL A 26 18.14 18.39 5.99
C VAL A 26 18.59 18.76 7.40
N TYR A 27 18.98 20.01 7.58
CA TYR A 27 19.29 20.58 8.88
C TYR A 27 18.29 21.68 9.21
N ILE A 28 17.65 21.56 10.37
CA ILE A 28 16.70 22.53 10.89
C ILE A 28 17.34 23.22 12.10
N PRO A 29 17.61 24.54 12.04
CA PRO A 29 18.19 25.29 13.15
C PRO A 29 17.40 25.10 14.45
N GLY A 30 18.09 24.76 15.53
CA GLY A 30 17.48 24.50 16.83
C GLY A 30 16.77 23.15 16.97
N LYS A 31 16.71 22.32 15.92
CA LYS A 31 16.10 20.98 15.94
C LYS A 31 17.08 19.86 15.57
N GLY A 32 18.08 20.15 14.75
CA GLY A 32 19.14 19.20 14.40
C GLY A 32 19.07 18.72 12.95
N ILE A 33 19.69 17.57 12.68
CA ILE A 33 19.77 16.96 11.34
C ILE A 33 18.71 15.87 11.24
N PHE A 34 17.96 15.89 10.14
CA PHE A 34 16.93 14.91 9.82
C PHE A 34 17.28 14.20 8.53
N LYS A 35 17.06 12.89 8.51
CA LYS A 35 17.07 12.08 7.29
C LYS A 35 15.62 11.86 6.87
N ILE A 36 15.27 12.31 5.67
CA ILE A 36 13.95 12.15 5.07
C ILE A 36 14.03 11.00 4.08
N LEU A 37 13.08 10.07 4.18
CA LEU A 37 12.88 9.00 3.20
C LEU A 37 11.53 9.25 2.52
N PHE A 38 11.56 9.46 1.21
CA PHE A 38 10.37 9.50 0.36
C PHE A 38 10.01 8.06 -0.03
N GLN A 39 8.83 7.63 0.40
CA GLN A 39 8.21 6.38 -0.02
C GLN A 39 7.05 6.76 -0.94
N GLU A 40 7.26 6.63 -2.24
CA GLU A 40 6.15 6.66 -3.18
C GLU A 40 5.32 5.40 -2.95
N GLU A 41 4.00 5.53 -2.81
CA GLU A 41 3.10 4.37 -2.87
C GLU A 41 3.04 3.89 -4.33
N ASP A 42 4.13 3.23 -4.73
CA ASP A 42 4.28 2.47 -5.96
C ASP A 42 3.62 1.09 -5.87
N SER A 43 2.86 0.81 -4.82
CA SER A 43 2.00 -0.37 -4.84
C SER A 43 1.05 -0.21 -6.02
N PRO A 44 1.08 -1.11 -7.03
CA PRO A 44 0.06 -1.08 -8.05
C PRO A 44 -1.29 -1.07 -7.33
N SER A 45 -2.13 -0.11 -7.69
CA SER A 45 -3.49 -0.07 -7.18
C SER A 45 -4.16 -1.43 -7.42
N ILE A 46 -5.09 -1.82 -6.55
CA ILE A 46 -5.90 -3.02 -6.78
C ILE A 46 -6.50 -3.00 -8.19
N LEU A 47 -6.91 -1.83 -8.69
CA LEU A 47 -7.40 -1.67 -10.05
C LEU A 47 -6.36 -2.05 -11.12
N SER A 48 -5.13 -1.53 -11.01
CA SER A 48 -4.05 -1.87 -11.95
C SER A 48 -3.62 -3.34 -11.86
N GLU A 49 -3.68 -3.95 -10.67
CA GLU A 49 -3.42 -5.39 -10.51
C GLU A 49 -4.52 -6.21 -11.22
N VAL A 50 -5.79 -5.85 -11.01
CA VAL A 50 -6.96 -6.48 -11.65
C VAL A 50 -6.97 -6.30 -13.16
N GLU A 51 -6.50 -5.16 -13.68
CA GLU A 51 -6.34 -4.96 -15.12
C GLU A 51 -5.21 -5.80 -15.71
N SER A 52 -4.17 -6.09 -14.92
CA SER A 52 -3.01 -6.88 -15.36
C SER A 52 -3.20 -8.39 -15.25
N ASP A 53 -4.13 -8.86 -14.40
CA ASP A 53 -4.37 -10.26 -14.11
C ASP A 53 -5.85 -10.65 -14.36
N HIS A 54 -6.06 -11.43 -15.42
CA HIS A 54 -7.39 -11.89 -15.82
C HIS A 54 -8.03 -12.85 -14.81
N GLU A 55 -7.26 -13.69 -14.14
CA GLU A 55 -7.77 -14.65 -13.17
C GLU A 55 -8.25 -13.92 -11.91
N LEU A 56 -7.43 -12.96 -11.43
CA LEU A 56 -7.81 -12.09 -10.32
C LEU A 56 -9.08 -11.28 -10.63
N ARG A 57 -9.18 -10.75 -11.85
CA ARG A 57 -10.38 -10.04 -12.30
C ARG A 57 -11.61 -10.92 -12.22
N GLN A 58 -11.52 -12.13 -12.77
CA GLN A 58 -12.62 -13.07 -12.79
C GLN A 58 -13.05 -13.46 -11.37
N MET A 59 -12.10 -13.76 -10.48
CA MET A 59 -12.39 -14.04 -9.06
C MET A 59 -13.17 -12.91 -8.37
N ILE A 60 -12.83 -11.65 -8.64
CA ILE A 60 -13.52 -10.50 -8.05
C ILE A 60 -14.92 -10.34 -8.63
N GLU A 61 -15.09 -10.55 -9.94
CA GLU A 61 -16.39 -10.49 -10.61
C GLU A 61 -17.33 -11.60 -10.07
N ASP A 62 -16.83 -12.83 -9.97
CA ASP A 62 -17.57 -13.99 -9.44
C ASP A 62 -17.95 -13.77 -7.97
N SER A 63 -17.00 -13.33 -7.13
CA SER A 63 -17.27 -13.04 -5.72
C SER A 63 -18.36 -11.97 -5.52
N ARG A 64 -18.42 -10.95 -6.38
CA ARG A 64 -19.48 -9.92 -6.35
C ARG A 64 -20.83 -10.47 -6.78
N ALA A 65 -20.85 -11.39 -7.75
CA ALA A 65 -22.06 -12.05 -8.20
C ALA A 65 -22.64 -12.96 -7.10
N GLU A 66 -21.80 -13.78 -6.47
CA GLU A 66 -22.16 -14.65 -5.33
C GLU A 66 -22.71 -13.84 -4.16
N TYR A 67 -22.03 -12.75 -3.77
CA TYR A 67 -22.50 -11.86 -2.72
C TYR A 67 -23.89 -11.28 -3.02
N THR A 68 -24.12 -10.86 -4.26
CA THR A 68 -25.40 -10.30 -4.72
C THR A 68 -26.51 -11.36 -4.74
N ALA A 69 -26.18 -12.60 -5.10
CA ALA A 69 -27.07 -13.75 -5.05
C ALA A 69 -27.37 -14.23 -3.62
N GLY A 70 -26.65 -13.70 -2.62
CA GLY A 70 -26.75 -14.11 -1.23
C GLY A 70 -25.97 -15.39 -0.90
N ASP A 71 -25.17 -15.87 -1.84
CA ASP A 71 -24.27 -17.00 -1.67
C ASP A 71 -23.01 -16.52 -0.92
N LYS A 72 -23.10 -16.56 0.41
CA LYS A 72 -22.07 -16.05 1.31
C LYS A 72 -21.72 -17.10 2.34
N THR A 73 -20.42 -17.24 2.60
CA THR A 73 -19.91 -18.05 3.69
C THR A 73 -19.53 -17.14 4.86
N THR A 74 -20.05 -17.42 6.05
CA THR A 74 -19.61 -16.71 7.26
C THR A 74 -18.24 -17.19 7.70
N THR A 75 -17.52 -16.36 8.46
CA THR A 75 -16.24 -16.77 9.07
C THR A 75 -16.38 -18.07 9.87
N GLU A 76 -17.49 -18.26 10.57
CA GLU A 76 -17.75 -19.50 11.33
C GLU A 76 -17.93 -20.72 10.42
N GLN A 77 -18.70 -20.59 9.33
CA GLN A 77 -18.88 -21.65 8.34
C GLN A 77 -17.57 -22.01 7.64
N PHE A 78 -16.76 -21.00 7.31
CA PHE A 78 -15.43 -21.19 6.74
C PHE A 78 -14.51 -21.92 7.71
N LEU A 79 -14.43 -21.49 8.98
CA LEU A 79 -13.59 -22.17 9.96
C LEU A 79 -13.99 -23.64 10.19
N LYS A 80 -15.29 -23.95 10.06
CA LYS A 80 -15.81 -25.33 10.12
C LYS A 80 -15.51 -26.17 8.88
N SER A 81 -15.30 -25.54 7.71
CA SER A 81 -14.94 -26.27 6.49
C SER A 81 -13.44 -26.62 6.43
N LEU A 82 -12.61 -25.95 7.23
CA LEU A 82 -11.19 -26.25 7.35
C LEU A 82 -10.96 -27.53 8.17
N SER A 83 -10.52 -28.60 7.51
CA SER A 83 -9.96 -29.81 8.14
C SER A 83 -8.46 -29.69 8.43
N SER A 84 -7.95 -30.56 9.32
CA SER A 84 -6.51 -30.67 9.65
C SER A 84 -5.65 -31.01 8.43
N ASP A 85 -6.23 -31.67 7.43
CA ASP A 85 -5.51 -32.13 6.24
C ASP A 85 -5.13 -30.97 5.31
N HIS A 86 -5.83 -29.83 5.40
CA HIS A 86 -5.48 -28.60 4.67
C HIS A 86 -4.23 -27.89 5.23
N PHE A 87 -3.75 -28.31 6.41
CA PHE A 87 -2.59 -27.74 7.07
C PHE A 87 -1.42 -28.73 7.19
N ALA A 88 -1.59 -29.96 6.72
CA ALA A 88 -0.52 -30.94 6.68
C ALA A 88 0.49 -30.57 5.58
N LYS A 89 1.77 -30.58 5.94
CA LYS A 89 2.92 -30.26 5.08
C LYS A 89 3.24 -31.38 4.10
#